data_AF-A0A653J0D9-F1
#
_entry.id   AF-A0A653J0D9-F1
#
_cell.length_a   1.000
_cell.length_b   1.000
_cell.length_c   1.000
_cell.angle_alpha   90.00
_cell.angle_beta   90.00
_cell.angle_gamma   90.00
#
_symmetry.space_group_name_H-M   'P 1'
#
loop_
_entity.id
_entity.type
_entity.pdbx_description
1 polymer ?
#
loop_
_entity_poly.entity_id
_entity_poly.type
_entity_poly.pdbx_seq_one_letter_code
_entity_poly.pdbx_strand_id
1 'polypeptide(L)'
;MNQEALSAWIALYLGVGIFAALCATGAVLQTAYELRSGTWRPALASRLDYTLALPRLWLRWQVNYLRGMPVILVGAGLFAHHLGFAVLGNV
;
A
#
# COMPACT_ATOMS: atom_id res chain seq x y z
N MET A 1 -3.15 -26.23 11.13
CA MET A 1 -2.18 -25.76 10.11
C MET A 1 -0.86 -26.50 10.26
N ASN A 2 -0.40 -27.13 9.18
CA ASN A 2 0.91 -27.80 9.15
C ASN A 2 2.04 -26.74 9.16
N GLN A 3 3.24 -27.12 9.61
CA GLN A 3 4.42 -26.25 9.70
C GLN A 3 4.82 -25.65 8.34
N GLU A 4 4.69 -26.43 7.27
CA GLU A 4 4.94 -25.99 5.90
C GLU A 4 3.92 -24.92 5.43
N ALA A 5 2.65 -25.08 5.81
CA ALA A 5 1.62 -24.09 5.52
C ALA A 5 1.87 -22.79 6.31
N LEU A 6 2.27 -22.89 7.58
CA LEU A 6 2.63 -21.73 8.40
C LEU A 6 3.80 -20.94 7.80
N SER A 7 4.87 -21.63 7.37
CA SER A 7 6.03 -20.96 6.78
C SER A 7 5.69 -20.31 5.43
N ALA A 8 4.87 -20.96 4.61
CA ALA A 8 4.38 -20.40 3.36
C ALA A 8 3.54 -19.14 3.58
N TRP A 9 2.63 -19.13 4.57
CA TRP A 9 1.86 -17.95 4.93
C TRP A 9 2.75 -16.81 5.42
N ILE A 10 3.72 -17.08 6.30
CA ILE A 10 4.67 -16.08 6.78
C ILE A 10 5.44 -15.46 5.60
N ALA A 11 5.96 -16.31 4.69
CA ALA A 11 6.66 -15.85 3.50
C ALA A 11 5.76 -14.94 2.65
N LEU A 12 4.53 -15.37 2.36
CA LEU A 12 3.56 -14.61 1.59
C LEU A 12 3.27 -13.24 2.22
N TYR A 13 3.02 -13.18 3.53
CA TYR A 13 2.77 -11.92 4.24
C TYR A 13 3.99 -10.98 4.19
N LEU A 14 5.20 -11.51 4.35
CA LEU A 14 6.42 -10.71 4.23
C LEU A 14 6.60 -10.16 2.81
N GLY A 15 6.39 -11.00 1.79
CA GLY A 15 6.47 -10.59 0.38
C GLY A 15 5.46 -9.49 0.04
N VAL A 16 4.19 -9.68 0.43
CA VAL A 16 3.14 -8.67 0.27
C VAL A 16 3.47 -7.40 1.04
N GLY A 17 4.01 -7.52 2.25
CA GLY A 17 4.45 -6.39 3.07
C GLY A 17 5.53 -5.55 2.39
N ILE A 18 6.48 -6.18 1.68
CA ILE A 18 7.51 -5.48 0.90
C ILE A 18 6.87 -4.70 -0.25
N PHE A 19 5.97 -5.31 -1.03
CA PHE A 19 5.26 -4.61 -2.10
C PHE A 19 4.44 -3.43 -1.57
N ALA A 20 3.75 -3.62 -0.44
CA ALA A 20 3.01 -2.56 0.24
C ALA A 20 3.93 -1.43 0.69
N ALA A 21 5.08 -1.74 1.30
CA ALA A 21 6.07 -0.74 1.71
C ALA A 21 6.59 0.09 0.53
N LEU A 22 6.94 -0.57 -0.58
CA LEU A 22 7.38 0.11 -1.80
C LEU A 22 6.31 1.03 -2.38
N CYS A 23 5.06 0.56 -2.46
CA CYS A 23 3.94 1.38 -2.93
C CYS A 23 3.66 2.55 -1.98
N ALA A 24 3.75 2.35 -0.67
CA ALA A 24 3.59 3.39 0.34
C ALA A 24 4.67 4.47 0.21
N THR A 25 5.94 4.07 0.03
CA THR A 25 7.04 5.00 -0.23
C THR A 25 6.81 5.78 -1.52
N GLY A 26 6.44 5.11 -2.62
CA GLY A 26 6.11 5.76 -3.89
C GLY A 26 4.96 6.77 -3.74
N ALA A 27 3.92 6.42 -2.99
CA ALA A 27 2.81 7.31 -2.69
C ALA A 27 3.21 8.53 -1.85
N VAL A 28 4.13 8.37 -0.88
CA VAL A 28 4.71 9.50 -0.14
C VAL A 28 5.46 10.43 -1.09
N LEU A 29 6.34 9.88 -1.93
CA LEU A 29 7.12 10.67 -2.88
C LEU A 29 6.23 11.43 -3.87
N GLN A 30 5.21 10.76 -4.43
CA GLN A 30 4.23 11.37 -5.32
C GLN A 30 3.44 12.49 -4.62
N THR A 31 2.96 12.24 -3.41
CA THR A 31 2.18 13.24 -2.65
C THR A 31 3.07 14.44 -2.29
N ALA A 32 4.32 14.22 -1.91
CA ALA A 32 5.28 15.29 -1.65
C ALA A 32 5.60 16.09 -2.92
N TYR A 33 5.76 15.43 -4.06
CA TYR A 33 5.95 16.07 -5.35
C TYR A 33 4.75 16.94 -5.73
N GLU A 34 3.52 16.45 -5.55
CA GLU A 34 2.29 17.19 -5.84
C GLU A 34 2.16 18.45 -4.99
N LEU A 35 2.49 18.36 -3.69
CA LEU A 35 2.52 19.51 -2.79
C LEU A 35 3.56 20.55 -3.23
N ARG A 36 4.78 20.10 -3.56
CA ARG A 36 5.89 20.98 -3.98
C ARG A 36 5.58 21.68 -5.30
N SER A 37 5.15 20.92 -6.31
CA SER A 37 4.79 21.43 -7.64
C SER A 37 3.53 22.29 -7.65
N GLY A 38 2.69 22.19 -6.62
CA GLY A 38 1.39 22.87 -6.59
C GLY A 38 0.30 22.16 -7.39
N THR A 39 0.59 20.98 -7.95
CA THR A 39 -0.39 20.14 -8.67
C THR A 39 -1.59 19.81 -7.78
N TRP A 40 -1.34 19.65 -6.47
CA TRP A 40 -2.40 19.51 -5.47
C TRP A 40 -1.97 20.15 -4.15
N ARG A 41 -2.88 20.89 -3.50
CA ARG A 41 -2.69 21.43 -2.14
C ARG A 41 -4.03 21.47 -1.39
N PRO A 42 -4.06 21.22 -0.08
CA PRO A 42 -5.26 21.43 0.71
C PRO A 42 -5.58 22.94 0.78
N ALA A 43 -6.85 23.30 0.77
CA ALA A 43 -7.26 24.67 1.11
C ALA A 43 -6.83 24.98 2.55
N LEU A 44 -6.49 26.25 2.82
CA LEU A 44 -6.02 26.75 4.13
C LEU A 44 -6.67 28.11 4.47
N ALA A 45 -7.86 28.39 3.92
CA ALA A 45 -8.50 29.70 4.01
C ALA A 45 -9.29 29.92 5.31
N SER A 46 -9.71 28.84 5.97
CA SER A 46 -10.53 28.88 7.19
C SER A 46 -9.97 28.00 8.31
N ARG A 47 -10.41 28.21 9.56
CA ARG A 47 -10.04 27.33 10.69
C ARG A 47 -10.44 25.87 10.43
N LEU A 48 -11.59 25.65 9.77
CA LEU A 48 -12.05 24.32 9.36
C LEU A 48 -11.12 23.71 8.30
N ASP A 49 -10.57 24.51 7.38
CA ASP A 49 -9.63 24.01 6.40
C ASP A 49 -8.31 23.53 7.02
N TYR A 50 -7.84 24.21 8.07
CA TYR A 50 -6.67 23.78 8.83
C TYR A 50 -6.92 22.46 9.56
N THR A 51 -8.08 22.29 10.23
CA THR A 51 -8.40 21.03 10.90
C THR A 51 -8.57 19.88 9.91
N LEU A 52 -9.06 20.17 8.70
CA LEU A 52 -9.22 19.19 7.63
C LEU A 52 -7.96 18.99 6.76
N ALA A 53 -6.89 19.76 6.96
CA ALA A 53 -5.69 19.65 6.12
C ALA A 53 -5.02 18.27 6.24
N LEU A 54 -4.87 17.76 7.47
CA LEU A 54 -4.29 16.45 7.73
C LEU A 54 -5.13 15.30 7.14
N PRO A 55 -6.45 15.20 7.38
CA PRO A 55 -7.26 14.14 6.77
C PRO A 55 -7.31 14.25 5.24
N ARG A 56 -7.32 15.46 4.67
CA ARG A 56 -7.23 15.64 3.21
C ARG A 56 -5.88 15.16 2.65
N LEU A 57 -4.79 15.45 3.34
CA LEU A 57 -3.46 14.96 2.96
C LEU A 57 -3.37 13.43 3.06
N TRP A 58 -3.92 12.85 4.12
CA TRP A 58 -4.02 11.41 4.29
C TRP A 58 -4.81 10.76 3.15
N LEU A 59 -5.99 11.31 2.81
CA LEU A 59 -6.80 10.82 1.69
C LEU A 59 -6.05 10.94 0.35
N ARG A 60 -5.29 12.03 0.14
CA ARG A 60 -4.48 12.18 -1.07
C ARG A 60 -3.40 11.11 -1.16
N TRP A 61 -2.70 10.87 -0.05
CA TRP A 61 -1.71 9.79 0.04
C TRP A 61 -2.35 8.42 -0.21
N GLN A 62 -3.53 8.14 0.35
CA GLN A 62 -4.27 6.89 0.13
C GLN A 62 -4.61 6.68 -1.36
N VAL A 63 -5.08 7.72 -2.05
CA VAL A 63 -5.34 7.65 -3.49
C VAL A 63 -4.05 7.33 -4.26
N ASN A 64 -2.93 7.96 -3.91
CA ASN A 64 -1.63 7.68 -4.54
C ASN A 64 -1.13 6.27 -4.22
N TYR A 65 -1.38 5.75 -3.02
CA TYR A 65 -1.03 4.39 -2.61
C TYR A 65 -1.84 3.33 -3.37
N LEU A 66 -3.16 3.53 -3.50
CA LEU A 66 -4.04 2.60 -4.20
C LEU A 66 -3.73 2.49 -5.70
N ARG A 67 -3.05 3.46 -6.30
CA ARG A 67 -2.52 3.32 -7.67
C ARG A 67 -1.49 2.18 -7.78
N GLY A 68 -0.79 1.85 -6.70
CA GLY A 68 0.12 0.71 -6.62
C GLY A 68 -0.57 -0.63 -6.33
N MET A 69 -1.86 -0.63 -5.95
CA MET A 69 -2.61 -1.84 -5.60
C MET A 69 -2.54 -2.95 -6.67
N PRO A 70 -2.64 -2.66 -7.99
CA PRO A 70 -2.52 -3.71 -8.99
C PRO A 70 -1.19 -4.45 -8.93
N VAL A 71 -0.08 -3.75 -8.64
CA VAL A 71 1.25 -4.36 -8.50
C VAL A 71 1.30 -5.27 -7.27
N ILE A 72 0.73 -4.83 -6.14
CA ILE A 72 0.65 -5.64 -4.92
C ILE A 72 -0.15 -6.92 -5.19
N LEU A 73 -1.31 -6.82 -5.84
CA LEU A 73 -2.19 -7.96 -6.11
C LEU A 73 -1.55 -8.96 -7.09
N VAL A 74 -0.94 -8.48 -8.18
CA VAL A 74 -0.25 -9.34 -9.14
C VAL A 74 0.96 -10.00 -8.50
N GLY A 75 1.79 -9.24 -7.77
CA GLY A 75 2.95 -9.77 -7.06
C GLY A 75 2.57 -10.81 -6.01
N ALA A 76 1.52 -10.55 -5.21
CA ALA A 76 0.98 -11.49 -4.25
C ALA A 76 0.49 -12.77 -4.92
N GLY A 77 -0.25 -12.66 -6.02
CA GLY A 77 -0.77 -13.82 -6.76
C GLY A 77 0.33 -14.68 -7.36
N LEU A 78 1.32 -14.07 -8.01
CA LEU A 78 2.48 -14.78 -8.57
C LEU A 78 3.31 -15.46 -7.47
N PHE A 79 3.50 -14.78 -6.33
CA PHE A 79 4.27 -15.34 -5.23
C PHE A 79 3.52 -16.46 -4.51
N ALA A 80 2.20 -16.33 -4.31
CA ALA A 80 1.36 -17.40 -3.80
C ALA A 80 1.33 -18.61 -4.75
N HIS A 81 1.29 -18.38 -6.06
CA HIS A 81 1.43 -19.43 -7.05
C HIS A 81 2.78 -20.14 -6.94
N HIS A 82 3.88 -19.39 -6.74
CA HIS A 82 5.21 -19.95 -6.55
C HIS A 82 5.33 -20.79 -5.26
N LEU A 83 4.72 -20.35 -4.16
CA LEU A 83 4.68 -21.10 -2.90
C LEU A 83 3.76 -22.34 -2.97
N GLY A 84 2.81 -22.35 -3.91
CA GLY A 84 1.85 -23.42 -4.12
C GLY A 84 0.55 -23.18 -3.34
N PHE A 85 -0.55 -22.91 -4.05
CA PHE A 85 -1.87 -22.69 -3.43
C PHE A 85 -2.34 -23.88 -2.58
N ALA A 86 -1.98 -25.10 -2.96
CA ALA A 86 -2.28 -26.30 -2.18
C ALA A 86 -1.60 -26.29 -0.80
N VAL A 87 -0.35 -25.82 -0.73
CA VAL A 87 0.40 -25.69 0.53
C VAL A 87 -0.25 -24.64 1.43
N LEU A 88 -0.63 -23.50 0.86
CA LEU A 88 -1.33 -22.43 1.58
C LEU A 88 -2.73 -22.85 2.08
N GLY A 89 -3.41 -23.74 1.34
CA GLY A 89 -4.72 -24.28 1.69
C GLY A 89 -4.72 -25.37 2.76
N ASN A 90 -3.55 -25.90 3.14
CA ASN A 90 -3.40 -26.91 4.20
C ASN A 90 -3.40 -26.28 5.61
N VAL A 91 -4.43 -25.47 5.87
CA VAL A 91 -4.68 -24.74 7.14
C VAL A 91 -5.40 -25.59 8.18
#